data_AF-A0A3R5WBJ4-F1
#
_entry.id   AF-A0A3R5WBJ4-F1
#
_cell.length_a   1.000
_cell.length_b   1.000
_cell.length_c   1.000
_cell.angle_alpha   90.00
_cell.angle_beta   90.00
_cell.angle_gamma   90.00
#
_symmetry.space_group_name_H-M   'P 1'
#
loop_
_entity.id
_entity.type
_entity.pdbx_description
1 polymer ?
#
loop_
_entity_poly.entity_id
_entity_poly.type
_entity_poly.pdbx_seq_one_letter_code
_entity_poly.pdbx_strand_id
1 'polypeptide(L)'
;LMLCASLPEQNAAVTMVNDTEFCTQLSQRLIESYLKLPSNVHPSELDMVEAKWGLDIITESEDQQSFLGKRHLISFLSWLDYCDQLIGVANPYVAKSLSKSIRETFLDVIMEPSLLQTSETGAVLATAYLTRCLRTVCSHPLLAEFCKFILGDDMLPEVEGTDKWRVRRRLIDRCDHLSEE
;
A
#
# COMPACT_ATOMS: atom_id res chain seq x y z
N LEU A 1 -0.81 -14.46 -15.08
CA LEU A 1 -0.36 -13.07 -14.87
C LEU A 1 1.13 -13.00 -14.56
N MET A 2 1.64 -13.62 -13.48
CA MET A 2 3.08 -13.61 -13.18
C MET A 2 3.98 -14.03 -14.35
N LEU A 3 3.68 -15.19 -14.98
CA LEU A 3 4.43 -15.68 -16.14
C LEU A 3 4.45 -14.67 -17.31
N CYS A 4 3.31 -14.03 -17.59
CA CYS A 4 3.20 -13.07 -18.69
C CYS A 4 3.95 -11.77 -18.38
N ALA A 5 3.87 -11.32 -17.12
CA ALA A 5 4.53 -10.10 -16.67
C ALA A 5 6.06 -10.26 -16.58
N SER A 6 6.56 -11.48 -16.37
CA SER A 6 7.99 -11.81 -16.30
C SER A 6 8.65 -12.06 -17.65
N LEU A 7 7.92 -11.94 -18.77
CA LEU A 7 8.50 -12.15 -20.10
C LEU A 7 9.64 -11.13 -20.38
N PRO A 8 10.80 -11.57 -20.88
CA PRO A 8 11.94 -10.68 -21.13
C PRO A 8 11.70 -9.75 -22.32
N GLU A 9 10.76 -10.07 -23.22
CA GLU A 9 10.51 -9.31 -24.45
C GLU A 9 9.94 -7.93 -24.16
N GLN A 10 10.71 -6.88 -24.48
CA GLN A 10 10.31 -5.49 -24.25
C GLN A 10 8.99 -5.12 -24.95
N ASN A 11 8.75 -5.62 -26.16
CA ASN A 11 7.50 -5.33 -26.88
C ASN A 11 6.28 -5.91 -26.15
N ALA A 12 6.40 -7.11 -25.56
CA ALA A 12 5.32 -7.69 -24.78
C ALA A 12 5.05 -6.88 -23.51
N ALA A 13 6.11 -6.42 -22.83
CA ALA A 13 5.98 -5.53 -21.67
C ALA A 13 5.31 -4.20 -22.01
N VAL A 14 5.70 -3.59 -23.14
CA VAL A 14 5.11 -2.34 -23.62
C VAL A 14 3.63 -2.53 -23.96
N THR A 15 3.28 -3.56 -24.71
CA THR A 15 1.87 -3.85 -25.04
C THR A 15 1.05 -4.15 -23.80
N MET A 16 1.58 -4.91 -22.84
CA MET A 16 0.89 -5.19 -21.58
C MET A 16 0.54 -3.91 -20.82
N VAL A 17 1.47 -2.97 -20.71
CA VAL A 17 1.26 -1.75 -19.93
C VAL A 17 0.44 -0.70 -20.70
N ASN A 18 0.74 -0.51 -21.99
CA ASN A 18 0.23 0.62 -22.75
C ASN A 18 -1.05 0.28 -23.53
N ASP A 19 -1.19 -0.97 -23.97
CA ASP A 19 -2.32 -1.41 -24.81
C ASP A 19 -3.37 -2.21 -24.00
N THR A 20 -3.17 -2.38 -22.69
CA THR A 20 -4.14 -3.02 -21.79
C THR A 20 -4.29 -2.26 -20.48
N GLU A 21 -5.32 -2.57 -19.69
CA GLU A 21 -5.55 -1.95 -18.38
C GLU A 21 -4.82 -2.66 -17.23
N PHE A 22 -3.75 -3.43 -17.52
CA PHE A 22 -3.07 -4.30 -16.55
C PHE A 22 -2.74 -3.60 -15.22
N CYS A 23 -2.06 -2.46 -15.27
CA CYS A 23 -1.64 -1.75 -14.06
C CYS A 23 -2.84 -1.17 -13.29
N THR A 24 -3.78 -0.59 -14.02
CA THR A 24 -4.98 0.04 -13.46
C THR A 24 -5.88 -0.98 -12.77
N GLN A 25 -6.13 -2.13 -13.40
CA GLN A 25 -7.00 -3.17 -12.83
C GLN A 25 -6.42 -3.79 -11.55
N LEU A 26 -5.11 -4.04 -11.51
CA LEU A 26 -4.43 -4.53 -10.31
C LEU A 26 -4.50 -3.52 -9.16
N SER A 27 -4.25 -2.24 -9.46
CA SER A 27 -4.33 -1.16 -8.48
C SER A 27 -5.77 -0.93 -8.00
N GLN A 28 -6.74 -0.98 -8.91
CA GLN A 28 -8.16 -0.83 -8.59
C GLN A 28 -8.63 -1.93 -7.62
N ARG A 29 -8.20 -3.18 -7.85
CA ARG A 29 -8.55 -4.28 -6.95
C ARG A 29 -7.94 -4.13 -5.56
N LEU A 30 -6.75 -3.55 -5.46
CA LEU A 30 -6.12 -3.19 -4.18
C LEU A 30 -6.97 -2.14 -3.45
N ILE A 31 -7.40 -1.10 -4.15
CA ILE A 31 -8.27 -0.03 -3.60
C ILE A 31 -9.60 -0.60 -3.12
N GLU A 32 -10.28 -1.41 -3.93
CA GLU A 32 -11.55 -2.05 -3.56
C GLU A 32 -11.44 -2.92 -2.31
N SER A 33 -10.28 -3.53 -2.09
CA SER A 33 -10.02 -4.38 -0.93
C SER A 33 -9.71 -3.52 0.30
N TYR A 34 -8.95 -2.43 0.12
CA TYR A 34 -8.69 -1.43 1.16
C TYR A 34 -9.97 -0.76 1.67
N LEU A 35 -10.88 -0.38 0.78
CA LEU A 35 -12.13 0.30 1.14
C LEU A 35 -13.11 -0.58 1.96
N LYS A 36 -12.84 -1.89 2.06
CA LYS A 36 -13.59 -2.84 2.90
C LYS A 36 -12.96 -3.05 4.28
N LEU A 37 -11.81 -2.43 4.52
CA LEU A 37 -11.12 -2.57 5.80
C LEU A 37 -11.99 -2.01 6.93
N PRO A 38 -11.96 -2.65 8.11
CA PRO A 38 -12.70 -2.19 9.26
C PRO A 38 -12.21 -0.80 9.72
N SER A 39 -13.14 0.08 10.04
CA SER A 39 -12.85 1.45 10.50
C SER A 39 -12.50 1.56 11.99
N ASN A 40 -12.52 0.44 12.71
CA ASN A 40 -12.23 0.38 14.14
C ASN A 40 -11.50 -0.92 14.47
N VAL A 41 -10.17 -0.87 14.40
CA VAL A 41 -9.25 -1.96 14.76
C VAL A 41 -8.09 -1.38 15.53
N HIS A 42 -7.68 -2.05 16.60
CA HIS A 42 -6.54 -1.57 17.36
C HIS A 42 -5.25 -1.81 16.56
N PRO A 43 -4.30 -0.85 16.48
CA PRO A 43 -3.08 -1.02 15.68
C PRO A 43 -2.28 -2.29 16.00
N SER A 44 -2.26 -2.72 17.26
CA SER A 44 -1.58 -3.96 17.66
C SER A 44 -2.23 -5.23 17.08
N GLU A 45 -3.52 -5.21 16.79
CA GLU A 45 -4.23 -6.35 16.17
C GLU A 45 -3.85 -6.50 14.70
N LEU A 46 -3.56 -5.40 14.01
CA LEU A 46 -3.10 -5.42 12.62
C LEU A 46 -1.75 -6.15 12.48
N ASP A 47 -0.88 -6.00 13.47
CA ASP A 47 0.47 -6.57 13.46
C ASP A 47 0.49 -8.09 13.60
N MET A 48 -0.51 -8.64 14.28
CA MET A 48 -0.65 -10.07 14.51
C MET A 48 -1.23 -10.83 13.31
N VAL A 49 -1.78 -10.12 12.31
CA VAL A 49 -2.42 -10.76 11.16
C VAL A 49 -1.38 -11.16 10.12
N GLU A 50 -1.08 -12.44 10.04
CA GLU A 50 -0.28 -13.00 8.95
C GLU A 50 -1.15 -13.18 7.69
N ALA A 51 -0.66 -12.68 6.56
CA ALA A 51 -1.29 -12.82 5.26
C ALA A 51 -0.20 -12.94 4.21
N LYS A 52 -0.26 -13.98 3.39
CA LYS A 52 0.67 -14.20 2.28
C LYS A 52 -0.09 -14.70 1.06
N TRP A 53 0.27 -14.19 -0.11
CA TRP A 53 -0.35 -14.66 -1.35
C TRP A 53 -0.13 -16.16 -1.52
N GLY A 54 -1.19 -16.89 -1.89
CA GLY A 54 -1.12 -18.33 -2.14
C GLY A 54 -1.02 -19.23 -0.90
N LEU A 55 -1.08 -18.66 0.32
CA LEU A 55 -1.05 -19.41 1.58
C LEU A 55 -2.35 -19.30 2.40
N ASP A 56 -3.47 -18.92 1.77
CA ASP A 56 -4.78 -18.84 2.43
C ASP A 56 -5.36 -20.24 2.75
N ILE A 57 -4.68 -21.03 3.58
CA ILE A 57 -5.33 -22.10 4.35
C ILE A 57 -5.84 -21.45 5.62
N ILE A 58 -6.90 -20.65 5.48
CA ILE A 58 -7.64 -20.16 6.64
C ILE A 58 -8.35 -21.38 7.23
N THR A 59 -7.74 -21.99 8.24
CA THR A 59 -8.41 -23.05 9.00
C THR A 59 -9.54 -22.41 9.81
N GLU A 60 -10.69 -23.08 9.91
CA GLU A 60 -11.85 -22.59 10.69
C GLU A 60 -11.47 -22.23 12.14
N SER A 61 -10.36 -22.78 12.66
CA SER A 61 -9.77 -22.45 13.97
C SER A 61 -9.15 -21.04 14.06
N GLU A 62 -8.60 -20.47 12.98
CA GLU A 62 -8.08 -19.08 12.99
C GLU A 62 -9.17 -18.03 12.79
N ASP A 63 -10.36 -18.48 12.38
CA ASP A 63 -11.55 -17.69 12.11
C ASP A 63 -12.44 -17.50 13.34
N GLN A 64 -12.01 -17.99 14.51
CA GLN A 64 -12.51 -17.54 15.81
C GLN A 64 -12.00 -16.11 16.03
N GLN A 65 -12.66 -15.15 15.38
CA GLN A 65 -12.19 -13.80 15.11
C GLN A 65 -11.68 -13.08 16.37
N SER A 66 -10.40 -12.68 16.36
CA SER A 66 -9.85 -11.72 17.31
C SER A 66 -10.54 -10.36 17.20
N PHE A 67 -10.92 -9.92 16.00
CA PHE A 67 -11.68 -8.68 15.75
C PHE A 67 -12.54 -8.73 14.47
N LEU A 68 -13.54 -7.84 14.40
CA LEU A 68 -14.47 -7.71 13.27
C LEU A 68 -13.75 -7.20 12.02
N GLY A 69 -13.89 -7.91 10.90
CA GLY A 69 -13.28 -7.51 9.62
C GLY A 69 -11.89 -8.08 9.37
N LYS A 70 -11.37 -8.97 10.23
CA LYS A 70 -10.09 -9.68 10.03
C LYS A 70 -9.94 -10.30 8.64
N ARG A 71 -11.00 -10.93 8.11
CA ARG A 71 -10.99 -11.53 6.76
C ARG A 71 -10.77 -10.48 5.65
N HIS A 72 -11.33 -9.29 5.79
CA HIS A 72 -11.09 -8.20 4.83
C HIS A 72 -9.64 -7.73 4.88
N LEU A 73 -9.06 -7.65 6.09
CA LEU A 73 -7.64 -7.34 6.26
C LEU A 73 -6.73 -8.40 5.63
N ILE A 74 -6.97 -9.69 5.88
CA ILE A 74 -6.23 -10.78 5.25
C ILE A 74 -6.32 -10.66 3.73
N SER A 75 -7.53 -10.51 3.18
CA SER A 75 -7.72 -10.38 1.73
C SER A 75 -6.99 -9.18 1.13
N PHE A 76 -6.98 -8.04 1.82
CA PHE A 76 -6.24 -6.85 1.38
C PHE A 76 -4.73 -7.09 1.40
N LEU A 77 -4.19 -7.62 2.51
CA LEU A 77 -2.75 -7.87 2.66
C LEU A 77 -2.25 -8.95 1.71
N SER A 78 -3.01 -10.04 1.52
CA SER A 78 -2.69 -11.09 0.53
C SER A 78 -2.68 -10.53 -0.90
N TRP A 79 -3.56 -9.59 -1.22
CA TRP A 79 -3.55 -8.92 -2.53
C TRP A 79 -2.36 -7.96 -2.69
N LEU A 80 -2.02 -7.20 -1.65
CA LEU A 80 -0.83 -6.34 -1.64
C LEU A 80 0.45 -7.16 -1.83
N ASP A 81 0.59 -8.27 -1.09
CA ASP A 81 1.71 -9.20 -1.20
C ASP A 81 1.76 -9.83 -2.60
N TYR A 82 0.62 -10.19 -3.18
CA TYR A 82 0.55 -10.63 -4.58
C TYR A 82 1.08 -9.58 -5.56
N CYS A 83 0.65 -8.31 -5.43
CA CYS A 83 1.14 -7.22 -6.26
C CYS A 83 2.65 -7.03 -6.09
N ASP A 84 3.16 -7.06 -4.86
CA ASP A 84 4.59 -6.91 -4.58
C ASP A 84 5.42 -8.02 -5.24
N GLN A 85 4.93 -9.26 -5.18
CA GLN A 85 5.64 -10.43 -5.67
C GLN A 85 5.61 -10.50 -7.19
N LEU A 86 4.48 -10.10 -7.79
CA LEU A 86 4.35 -9.86 -9.22
C LEU A 86 5.34 -8.80 -9.70
N ILE A 87 5.46 -7.66 -9.00
CA ILE A 87 6.42 -6.59 -9.32
C ILE A 87 7.85 -7.11 -9.21
N GLY A 88 8.16 -7.90 -8.18
CA GLY A 88 9.49 -8.45 -7.94
C GLY A 88 10.02 -9.36 -9.05
N VAL A 89 9.13 -10.04 -9.78
CA VAL A 89 9.50 -10.96 -10.88
C VAL A 89 9.20 -10.42 -12.28
N ALA A 90 8.50 -9.29 -12.38
CA ALA A 90 8.08 -8.73 -13.65
C ALA A 90 9.24 -8.12 -14.45
N ASN A 91 9.03 -7.97 -15.76
CA ASN A 91 9.85 -7.14 -16.62
C ASN A 91 10.00 -5.73 -16.02
N PRO A 92 11.20 -5.11 -16.01
CA PRO A 92 11.43 -3.81 -15.38
C PRO A 92 10.46 -2.70 -15.81
N TYR A 93 10.02 -2.70 -17.07
CA TYR A 93 9.03 -1.73 -17.56
C TYR A 93 7.64 -1.96 -16.94
N VAL A 94 7.20 -3.22 -16.83
CA VAL A 94 5.95 -3.59 -16.17
C VAL A 94 6.02 -3.30 -14.67
N ALA A 95 7.09 -3.72 -14.01
CA ALA A 95 7.32 -3.50 -12.58
C ALA A 95 7.24 -2.01 -12.24
N LYS A 96 7.99 -1.16 -12.95
CA LYS A 96 7.97 0.29 -12.75
C LYS A 96 6.59 0.89 -12.98
N SER A 97 5.89 0.46 -14.04
CA SER A 97 4.58 1.00 -14.40
C SER A 97 3.50 0.62 -13.39
N LEU A 98 3.52 -0.62 -12.90
CA LEU A 98 2.58 -1.09 -11.88
C LEU A 98 2.84 -0.43 -10.52
N SER A 99 4.11 -0.35 -10.08
CA SER A 99 4.45 0.37 -8.83
C SER A 99 3.99 1.82 -8.86
N LYS A 100 4.23 2.50 -9.99
CA LYS A 100 3.80 3.88 -10.19
C LYS A 100 2.27 4.00 -10.16
N SER A 101 1.56 3.10 -10.82
CA SER A 101 0.09 3.05 -10.79
C SER A 101 -0.45 2.87 -9.37
N ILE A 102 0.16 2.01 -8.54
CA ILE A 102 -0.24 1.82 -7.15
C ILE A 102 -0.01 3.11 -6.36
N ARG A 103 1.11 3.82 -6.55
CA ARG A 103 1.32 5.11 -5.91
C ARG A 103 0.24 6.12 -6.32
N GLU A 104 0.10 6.35 -7.61
CA GLU A 104 -0.78 7.42 -8.12
C GLU A 104 -2.26 7.18 -7.80
N THR A 105 -2.70 5.91 -7.73
CA THR A 105 -4.13 5.59 -7.51
C THR A 105 -4.47 5.15 -6.10
N PHE A 106 -3.57 4.47 -5.38
CA PHE A 106 -3.82 4.03 -4.01
C PHE A 106 -3.17 4.96 -3.00
N LEU A 107 -1.88 5.25 -3.11
CA LEU A 107 -1.20 6.08 -2.09
C LEU A 107 -1.66 7.54 -2.16
N ASP A 108 -1.59 8.16 -3.33
CA ASP A 108 -1.86 9.59 -3.51
C ASP A 108 -3.37 9.88 -3.39
N VAL A 109 -4.24 9.02 -3.94
CA VAL A 109 -5.69 9.29 -3.98
C VAL A 109 -6.44 8.76 -2.76
N ILE A 110 -5.98 7.67 -2.13
CA ILE A 110 -6.69 7.04 -1.00
C ILE A 110 -5.95 7.27 0.32
N MET A 111 -4.65 6.97 0.37
CA MET A 111 -3.90 7.04 1.62
C MET A 111 -3.61 8.48 2.06
N GLU A 112 -3.20 9.38 1.14
CA GLU A 112 -2.88 10.77 1.50
C GLU A 112 -4.07 11.47 2.19
N PRO A 113 -5.29 11.52 1.63
CA PRO A 113 -6.42 12.14 2.33
C PRO A 113 -6.71 11.50 3.68
N SER A 114 -6.54 10.17 3.78
CA SER A 114 -6.73 9.42 5.03
C SER A 114 -5.68 9.78 6.09
N LEU A 115 -4.45 10.10 5.70
CA LEU A 115 -3.38 10.52 6.62
C LEU A 115 -3.51 12.00 7.01
N LEU A 116 -3.96 12.84 6.08
CA LEU A 116 -4.10 14.29 6.28
C LEU A 116 -5.41 14.69 6.99
N GLN A 117 -6.28 13.72 7.29
CA GLN A 117 -7.56 13.99 7.93
C GLN A 117 -7.42 14.66 9.32
N THR A 118 -8.50 15.33 9.73
CA THR A 118 -8.57 16.04 11.01
C THR A 118 -8.75 15.08 12.19
N SER A 119 -9.59 14.05 12.01
CA SER A 119 -9.84 13.00 13.01
C SER A 119 -8.54 12.32 13.44
N GLU A 120 -8.22 12.40 14.73
CA GLU A 120 -7.02 11.79 15.28
C GLU A 120 -7.07 10.26 15.21
N THR A 121 -8.17 9.66 15.68
CA THR A 121 -8.37 8.20 15.59
C THR A 121 -8.31 7.71 14.14
N GLY A 122 -8.89 8.46 13.20
CA GLY A 122 -8.82 8.13 11.78
C GLY A 122 -7.40 8.22 11.23
N ALA A 123 -6.65 9.26 11.58
CA ALA A 123 -5.27 9.44 11.15
C ALA A 123 -4.33 8.37 11.75
N VAL A 124 -4.53 8.01 13.02
CA VAL A 124 -3.81 6.90 13.68
C VAL A 124 -4.06 5.58 12.97
N LEU A 125 -5.33 5.27 12.67
CA LEU A 125 -5.68 4.05 11.95
C LEU A 125 -5.09 4.03 10.53
N ALA A 126 -5.18 5.14 9.79
CA ALA A 126 -4.57 5.27 8.47
C ALA A 126 -3.04 5.09 8.51
N THR A 127 -2.38 5.64 9.53
CA THR A 127 -0.93 5.47 9.77
C THR A 127 -0.60 4.01 10.10
N ALA A 128 -1.44 3.33 10.88
CA ALA A 128 -1.27 1.92 11.19
C ALA A 128 -1.41 1.05 9.93
N TYR A 129 -2.38 1.33 9.04
CA TYR A 129 -2.50 0.64 7.76
C TYR A 129 -1.32 0.92 6.83
N LEU A 130 -0.84 2.17 6.73
CA LEU A 130 0.35 2.50 5.96
C LEU A 130 1.57 1.72 6.47
N THR A 131 1.76 1.71 7.80
CA THR A 131 2.84 0.97 8.46
C THR A 131 2.75 -0.52 8.17
N ARG A 132 1.54 -1.08 8.20
CA ARG A 132 1.31 -2.49 7.86
C ARG A 132 1.67 -2.78 6.41
N CYS A 133 1.28 -1.91 5.47
CA CYS A 133 1.66 -2.05 4.06
C CYS A 133 3.18 -2.05 3.86
N LEU A 134 3.89 -1.11 4.51
CA LEU A 134 5.36 -1.03 4.45
C LEU A 134 6.06 -2.30 4.99
N ARG A 135 5.45 -2.97 5.96
CA ARG A 135 5.96 -4.25 6.49
C ARG A 135 5.71 -5.44 5.56
N THR A 136 4.74 -5.33 4.65
CA THR A 136 4.42 -6.36 3.66
C THR A 136 5.28 -6.23 2.40
N VAL A 137 5.47 -5.01 1.90
CA VAL A 137 6.14 -4.74 0.62
C VAL A 137 7.66 -4.98 0.73
N CYS A 138 8.21 -5.76 -0.19
CA CYS A 138 9.64 -6.10 -0.27
C CYS A 138 10.27 -5.78 -1.63
N SER A 139 9.48 -5.65 -2.71
CA SER A 139 10.02 -5.39 -4.05
C SER A 139 10.60 -3.97 -4.15
N HIS A 140 11.80 -3.87 -4.72
CA HIS A 140 12.50 -2.58 -4.82
C HIS A 140 11.69 -1.49 -5.54
N PRO A 141 11.02 -1.76 -6.69
CA PRO A 141 10.23 -0.74 -7.38
C PRO A 141 9.05 -0.23 -6.54
N LEU A 142 8.33 -1.10 -5.83
CA LEU A 142 7.19 -0.69 -5.02
C LEU A 142 7.64 0.03 -3.74
N LEU A 143 8.68 -0.47 -3.06
CA LEU A 143 9.29 0.22 -1.92
C LEU A 143 9.74 1.64 -2.28
N ALA A 144 10.36 1.83 -3.46
CA ALA A 144 10.78 3.14 -3.91
C ALA A 144 9.59 4.11 -4.05
N GLU A 145 8.44 3.64 -4.53
CA GLU A 145 7.24 4.47 -4.63
C GLU A 145 6.60 4.78 -3.27
N PHE A 146 6.62 3.84 -2.31
CA PHE A 146 6.24 4.13 -0.92
C PHE A 146 7.16 5.18 -0.27
N CYS A 147 8.48 5.07 -0.50
CA CYS A 147 9.44 6.06 -0.02
C CYS A 147 9.19 7.44 -0.63
N LYS A 148 8.94 7.52 -1.94
CA LYS A 148 8.59 8.79 -2.62
C LYS A 148 7.29 9.38 -2.10
N PHE A 149 6.30 8.56 -1.82
CA PHE A 149 5.04 9.01 -1.22
C PHE A 149 5.27 9.65 0.16
N ILE A 150 6.07 9.00 1.02
CA ILE A 150 6.30 9.47 2.40
C ILE A 150 7.29 10.64 2.44
N LEU A 151 8.38 10.57 1.67
CA LEU A 151 9.53 11.49 1.76
C LEU A 151 9.56 12.54 0.64
N GLY A 152 8.76 12.38 -0.40
CA GLY A 152 8.82 13.18 -1.62
C GLY A 152 9.84 12.64 -2.63
N ASP A 153 9.75 13.15 -3.87
CA ASP A 153 10.64 12.78 -4.98
C ASP A 153 11.98 13.55 -4.98
N ASP A 154 12.17 14.51 -4.07
CA ASP A 154 13.27 15.48 -4.11
C ASP A 154 14.31 15.20 -3.03
N MET A 155 15.58 15.37 -3.39
CA MET A 155 16.71 15.30 -2.47
C MET A 155 17.15 16.69 -1.98
N LEU A 156 16.51 17.75 -2.47
CA LEU A 156 16.77 19.12 -2.04
C LEU A 156 16.27 19.37 -0.62
N PRO A 157 16.92 20.29 0.13
CA PRO A 157 16.45 20.70 1.45
C PRO A 157 15.01 21.21 1.43
N GLU A 158 14.29 20.99 2.53
CA GLU A 158 12.97 21.57 2.71
C GLU A 158 13.05 23.10 2.74
N VAL A 159 12.26 23.73 1.87
CA VAL A 159 11.92 25.16 1.87
C VAL A 159 10.56 25.38 2.54
N GLU A 160 10.49 26.31 3.49
CA GLU A 160 9.22 26.67 4.14
C GLU A 160 8.17 27.15 3.12
N GLY A 161 6.90 26.83 3.38
CA GLY A 161 5.77 27.26 2.54
C GLY A 161 5.48 26.42 1.30
N THR A 162 6.25 25.37 1.02
CA THR A 162 5.88 24.42 -0.05
C THR A 162 4.94 23.33 0.46
N ASP A 163 3.98 22.96 -0.39
CA ASP A 163 3.02 21.88 -0.15
C ASP A 163 3.52 20.54 -0.73
N LYS A 164 4.84 20.41 -0.97
CA LYS A 164 5.43 19.24 -1.65
C LYS A 164 5.60 18.03 -0.72
N TRP A 165 5.60 18.22 0.60
CA TRP A 165 5.89 17.18 1.60
C TRP A 165 4.81 17.07 2.67
N ARG A 166 3.54 17.20 2.27
CA ARG A 166 2.40 17.31 3.20
C ARG A 166 2.29 16.10 4.11
N VAL A 167 2.42 14.90 3.54
CA VAL A 167 2.38 13.64 4.31
C VAL A 167 3.51 13.60 5.32
N ARG A 168 4.77 13.85 4.91
CA ARG A 168 5.93 13.89 5.83
C ARG A 168 5.71 14.87 6.98
N ARG A 169 5.41 16.12 6.66
CA ARG A 169 5.21 17.18 7.66
C ARG A 169 4.09 16.79 8.62
N ARG A 170 2.96 16.30 8.09
CA ARG A 170 1.83 15.89 8.91
C ARG A 170 2.17 14.73 9.84
N LEU A 171 2.94 13.74 9.38
CA LEU A 171 3.37 12.62 10.23
C LEU A 171 4.29 13.11 11.36
N ILE A 172 5.23 14.02 11.07
CA ILE A 172 6.12 14.62 12.08
C ILE A 172 5.33 15.46 13.09
N ASP A 173 4.44 16.34 12.63
CA ASP A 173 3.61 17.20 13.48
C ASP A 173 2.81 16.38 14.50
N ARG A 174 2.35 15.18 14.10
CA ARG A 174 1.59 14.27 14.96
C ARG A 174 2.47 13.53 15.97
N CYS A 175 3.77 13.40 15.74
CA CYS A 175 4.72 12.86 16.73
C CYS A 175 5.01 13.86 17.86
N ASP A 176 4.92 15.17 17.57
CA ASP A 176 5.15 16.24 18.55
C ASP A 176 3.93 16.50 19.46
N HIS A 177 2.80 15.85 19.19
CA HIS A 177 1.67 15.84 20.11
C HIS A 177 1.95 14.80 21.19
N LEU A 178 2.53 15.25 22.31
CA LEU A 178 2.47 14.51 23.56
C LEU A 178 0.99 14.24 23.84
N SER A 179 0.57 12.98 23.71
CA SER A 179 -0.77 12.56 24.07
C SER A 179 -1.02 12.99 25.51
N GLU A 180 -1.92 13.95 25.73
CA GLU A 180 -2.56 14.13 27.04
C GLU A 180 -3.48 12.92 27.25
N GLU A 181 -2.89 11.77 27.59
CA GLU A 181 -3.60 10.68 28.26
C GLU A 181 -3.95 11.06 29.69
#